data_AF-A0A0F9AMN7-F1
#
_entry.id   AF-A0A0F9AMN7-F1
#
_cell.length_a   1.000
_cell.length_b   1.000
_cell.length_c   1.000
_cell.angle_alpha   90.00
_cell.angle_beta   90.00
_cell.angle_gamma   90.00
#
_symmetry.space_group_name_H-M   'P 1'
#
loop_
_entity.id
_entity.type
_entity.pdbx_description
1 polymer ?
#
loop_
_entity_poly.entity_id
_entity_poly.type
_entity_poly.pdbx_seq_one_letter_code
_entity_poly.pdbx_strand_id
1 'polypeptide(L)'
;YTLEGVIDAEPIYRLMTSICTYKEAPAKELAALYHERWEIETALDELKTHLRGSRTVLRSKRPDLVCQEFYGFLMAHFATRKLMHEAAMKANEDPDRLSFVHAVRVIRRKVATFAAFSPYGEGNAQ
;
A
#
# COMPACT_ATOMS: atom_id res chain seq x y z
N TYR A 1 6.64 -25.34 -13.11
CA TYR A 1 5.72 -25.96 -12.14
C TYR A 1 4.31 -25.50 -12.44
N THR A 2 3.32 -26.34 -12.17
CA THR A 2 1.90 -26.02 -12.27
C THR A 2 1.33 -25.87 -10.87
N LEU A 3 0.40 -24.93 -10.69
CA LEU A 3 -0.39 -24.79 -9.47
C LEU A 3 -1.79 -25.31 -9.75
N GLU A 4 -2.24 -26.31 -9.00
CA GLU A 4 -3.61 -26.84 -9.11
C GLU A 4 -4.52 -26.10 -8.12
N GLY A 5 -5.69 -25.65 -8.59
CA GLY A 5 -6.69 -25.00 -7.73
C GLY A 5 -6.45 -23.52 -7.42
N VAL A 6 -5.44 -22.87 -8.01
CA VAL A 6 -5.19 -21.43 -7.86
C VAL A 6 -5.88 -20.68 -9.02
N ILE A 7 -6.71 -19.69 -8.68
CA ILE A 7 -7.43 -18.84 -9.64
C ILE A 7 -6.40 -17.96 -10.40
N ASP A 8 -6.56 -17.84 -11.72
CA ASP A 8 -5.67 -17.09 -12.61
C ASP A 8 -4.20 -17.54 -12.63
N ALA A 9 -3.93 -18.79 -12.26
CA ALA A 9 -2.58 -19.34 -12.31
C ALA A 9 -2.06 -19.45 -13.74
N GLU A 10 -0.78 -19.12 -13.94
CA GLU A 10 -0.10 -19.35 -15.21
C GLU A 10 -0.01 -20.87 -15.50
N PRO A 11 -0.14 -21.28 -16.78
CA PRO A 11 -0.10 -22.68 -17.15
C PRO A 11 1.23 -23.36 -16.81
N ILE A 12 2.35 -22.61 -16.80
CA ILE A 12 3.67 -23.10 -16.40
C ILE A 12 4.48 -21.96 -15.76
N TYR A 13 4.79 -22.08 -14.47
CA TYR A 13 5.74 -21.20 -13.78
C TYR A 13 7.18 -21.64 -14.00
N ARG A 14 8.05 -20.72 -14.41
CA ARG A 14 9.52 -20.88 -14.44
C ARG A 14 10.15 -19.72 -13.66
N LEU A 15 10.83 -20.05 -12.55
CA LEU A 15 11.43 -19.08 -11.65
C LEU A 15 12.95 -19.31 -11.60
N MET A 16 13.72 -18.24 -11.55
CA MET A 16 15.14 -18.26 -11.19
C MET A 16 15.27 -17.72 -9.77
N THR A 17 15.96 -18.45 -8.90
CA THR A 17 16.19 -18.06 -7.50
C THR A 17 17.66 -18.25 -7.14
N SER A 18 18.16 -17.39 -6.25
CA SER A 18 19.50 -17.53 -5.64
C SER A 18 19.51 -18.54 -4.49
N ILE A 19 18.35 -19.08 -4.09
CA ILE A 19 18.24 -20.12 -3.06
C ILE A 19 18.70 -21.46 -3.66
N CYS A 20 19.84 -21.95 -3.19
CA CYS A 20 20.45 -23.20 -3.68
C CYS A 20 19.85 -24.47 -3.06
N THR A 21 19.15 -24.35 -1.93
CA THR A 21 18.60 -25.50 -1.18
C THR A 21 17.11 -25.68 -1.47
N TYR A 22 16.75 -26.68 -2.28
CA TYR A 22 15.35 -26.89 -2.69
C TYR A 22 14.38 -27.24 -1.53
N LYS A 23 14.90 -27.78 -0.42
CA LYS A 23 14.09 -28.11 0.77
C LYS A 23 13.70 -26.87 1.57
N GLU A 24 14.49 -25.79 1.48
CA GLU A 24 14.24 -24.52 2.16
C GLU A 24 13.28 -23.63 1.37
N ALA A 25 13.20 -23.83 0.05
CA ALA A 25 12.28 -23.12 -0.82
C ALA A 25 11.63 -24.06 -1.84
N PRO A 26 10.61 -24.84 -1.42
CA PRO A 26 9.90 -25.76 -2.31
C PRO A 26 9.29 -25.01 -3.50
N ALA A 27 9.43 -25.57 -4.69
CA ALA A 27 9.03 -24.87 -5.92
C ALA A 27 7.54 -24.52 -6.01
N LYS A 28 6.66 -25.31 -5.35
CA LYS A 28 5.23 -25.01 -5.28
C LYS A 28 4.96 -23.78 -4.40
N GLU A 29 5.67 -23.67 -3.28
CA GLU A 29 5.56 -22.51 -2.38
C GLU A 29 6.13 -21.26 -3.05
N LEU A 30 7.28 -21.37 -3.73
CA LEU A 30 7.84 -20.26 -4.52
C LEU A 30 6.90 -19.82 -5.64
N ALA A 31 6.25 -20.76 -6.34
CA ALA A 31 5.27 -20.43 -7.37
C ALA A 31 4.03 -19.75 -6.78
N ALA A 32 3.55 -20.19 -5.61
CA ALA A 32 2.45 -19.52 -4.90
C ALA A 32 2.84 -18.10 -4.47
N LEU A 33 4.04 -17.90 -3.91
CA LEU A 33 4.57 -16.58 -3.57
C LEU A 33 4.80 -15.68 -4.78
N TYR A 34 4.98 -16.26 -5.98
CA TYR A 34 5.07 -15.46 -7.20
C TYR A 34 3.73 -14.77 -7.54
N HIS A 35 2.60 -15.31 -7.06
CA HIS A 35 1.32 -14.62 -7.12
C HIS A 35 1.32 -13.37 -6.24
N GLU A 36 1.97 -13.42 -5.07
CA GLU A 36 2.16 -12.25 -4.20
C GLU A 36 2.97 -11.12 -4.87
N ARG A 37 3.67 -11.40 -5.98
CA ARG A 37 4.26 -10.33 -6.79
C ARG A 37 3.19 -9.38 -7.35
N TRP A 38 1.97 -9.84 -7.59
CA TRP A 38 0.88 -8.94 -7.99
C TRP A 38 0.50 -7.94 -6.89
N GLU A 39 0.83 -8.21 -5.63
CA GLU A 39 0.65 -7.23 -4.56
C GLU A 39 1.51 -5.99 -4.78
N ILE A 40 2.72 -6.12 -5.36
CA ILE A 40 3.54 -4.94 -5.66
C ILE A 40 2.91 -4.08 -6.75
N GLU A 41 2.26 -4.70 -7.74
CA GLU A 41 1.56 -3.99 -8.80
C GLU A 41 0.33 -3.27 -8.25
N THR A 42 -0.39 -3.94 -7.34
CA THR A 42 -1.52 -3.36 -6.59
C THR A 42 -1.07 -2.18 -5.73
N ALA A 43 0.02 -2.31 -4.96
CA ALA A 43 0.57 -1.22 -4.14
C ALA A 43 1.03 -0.04 -5.01
N LEU A 44 1.61 -0.31 -6.19
CA LEU A 44 1.99 0.73 -7.15
C LEU A 44 0.77 1.45 -7.72
N ASP A 45 -0.33 0.75 -8.00
CA ASP A 45 -1.59 1.36 -8.45
C ASP A 45 -2.25 2.19 -7.33
N GLU A 46 -2.31 1.65 -6.10
CA GLU A 46 -2.77 2.37 -4.91
C GLU A 46 -2.01 3.69 -4.74
N LEU A 47 -0.69 3.68 -4.88
CA LEU A 47 0.16 4.85 -4.76
C LEU A 47 -0.05 5.85 -5.91
N LYS A 48 0.03 5.37 -7.16
CA LYS A 48 0.04 6.23 -8.36
C LYS A 48 -1.34 6.78 -8.70
N THR A 49 -2.37 5.95 -8.58
CA THR A 49 -3.72 6.22 -9.09
C THR A 49 -4.64 6.69 -7.97
N HIS A 50 -4.66 6.01 -6.83
CA HIS A 50 -5.67 6.23 -5.79
C HIS A 50 -5.25 7.25 -4.74
N LEU A 51 -4.02 7.15 -4.23
CA LEU A 51 -3.52 8.06 -3.19
C LEU A 51 -3.10 9.41 -3.77
N ARG A 52 -2.25 9.40 -4.79
CA ARG A 52 -1.80 10.62 -5.48
C ARG A 52 -2.89 11.25 -6.34
N GLY A 53 -3.77 10.42 -6.91
CA GLY A 53 -4.73 10.84 -7.92
C GLY A 53 -4.12 10.84 -9.33
N SER A 54 -4.83 10.24 -10.28
CA SER A 54 -4.35 9.97 -11.66
C SER A 54 -3.91 11.21 -12.47
N ARG A 55 -4.23 12.43 -12.03
CA ARG A 55 -3.90 13.70 -12.73
C ARG A 55 -3.01 14.65 -11.92
N THR A 56 -2.65 14.29 -10.69
CA THR A 56 -1.73 15.13 -9.89
C THR A 56 -0.34 15.01 -10.50
N VAL A 57 0.40 16.10 -10.66
CA VAL A 57 1.82 16.08 -11.05
C VAL A 57 2.65 16.43 -9.81
N LEU A 58 3.85 15.85 -9.69
CA LEU A 58 4.78 16.28 -8.63
C LEU A 58 5.10 17.76 -8.84
N ARG A 59 5.03 18.56 -7.79
CA ARG A 59 5.01 20.02 -7.88
C ARG A 59 6.40 20.59 -8.08
N SER A 60 7.42 19.94 -7.51
CA SER A 60 8.79 20.42 -7.59
C SER A 60 9.41 20.23 -8.97
N LYS A 61 10.24 21.19 -9.39
CA LYS A 61 11.13 21.08 -10.56
C LYS A 61 12.58 20.75 -10.20
N ARG A 62 12.89 20.56 -8.91
CA ARG A 62 14.22 20.17 -8.43
C ARG A 62 14.25 18.68 -8.05
N PRO A 63 15.25 17.90 -8.49
CA PRO A 63 15.30 16.44 -8.25
C PRO A 63 15.25 16.02 -6.78
N ASP A 64 15.98 16.72 -5.91
CA ASP A 64 16.01 16.50 -4.45
C ASP A 64 14.61 16.61 -3.83
N LEU A 65 13.89 17.66 -4.17
CA LEU A 65 12.54 17.91 -3.66
C LEU A 65 11.47 17.02 -4.32
N VAL A 66 11.70 16.54 -5.55
CA VAL A 66 10.86 15.51 -6.18
C VAL A 66 10.95 14.20 -5.41
N CYS A 67 12.15 13.77 -5.02
CA CYS A 67 12.35 12.61 -4.16
C CYS A 67 11.65 12.79 -2.81
N GLN A 68 11.75 13.97 -2.20
CA GLN A 68 11.06 14.28 -0.94
C GLN A 68 9.53 14.15 -1.07
N GLU A 69 8.94 14.71 -2.13
CA GLU A 69 7.50 14.61 -2.38
C GLU A 69 7.06 13.15 -2.58
N PHE A 70 7.86 12.36 -3.30
CA PHE A 70 7.63 10.93 -3.48
C PHE A 70 7.67 10.17 -2.13
N TYR A 71 8.65 10.45 -1.28
CA TYR A 71 8.69 9.87 0.08
C TYR A 71 7.47 10.27 0.91
N GLY A 72 6.96 11.50 0.74
CA GLY A 72 5.70 11.92 1.35
C GLY A 72 4.52 11.03 0.95
N PHE A 73 4.39 10.70 -0.34
CA PHE A 73 3.37 9.77 -0.81
C PHE A 73 3.55 8.35 -0.28
N LEU A 74 4.79 7.83 -0.23
CA LEU A 74 5.08 6.53 0.34
C LEU A 74 4.68 6.46 1.83
N MET A 75 5.04 7.48 2.62
CA MET A 75 4.66 7.53 4.04
C MET A 75 3.14 7.53 4.20
N ALA A 76 2.41 8.30 3.39
CA ALA A 76 0.96 8.34 3.44
C ALA A 76 0.31 6.99 3.03
N HIS A 77 0.89 6.29 2.06
CA HIS A 77 0.46 4.95 1.64
C HIS A 77 0.64 3.94 2.77
N PHE A 78 1.85 3.84 3.33
CA PHE A 78 2.14 2.90 4.42
C PHE A 78 1.35 3.22 5.70
N ALA A 79 1.15 4.50 6.03
CA ALA A 79 0.29 4.88 7.15
C ALA A 79 -1.16 4.43 6.93
N THR A 80 -1.68 4.56 5.70
CA THR A 80 -3.02 4.07 5.34
C THR A 80 -3.12 2.55 5.45
N ARG A 81 -2.16 1.80 4.87
CA ARG A 81 -2.14 0.33 4.96
C ARG A 81 -2.00 -0.15 6.40
N LYS A 82 -1.18 0.52 7.23
CA LYS A 82 -1.07 0.21 8.66
C LYS A 82 -2.41 0.38 9.39
N LEU A 83 -3.11 1.49 9.15
CA LEU A 83 -4.43 1.72 9.75
C LEU A 83 -5.48 0.70 9.29
N MET A 84 -5.46 0.32 8.01
CA MET A 84 -6.31 -0.75 7.49
C MET A 84 -6.02 -2.08 8.19
N HIS A 85 -4.75 -2.44 8.31
CA HIS A 85 -4.32 -3.66 9.00
C HIS A 85 -4.78 -3.66 10.46
N GLU A 86 -4.54 -2.58 11.21
CA GLU A 86 -5.00 -2.45 12.59
C GLU A 86 -6.53 -2.54 12.72
N ALA A 87 -7.28 -2.00 11.76
CA ALA A 87 -8.74 -2.08 11.75
C ALA A 87 -9.25 -3.50 11.46
N ALA A 88 -8.63 -4.20 10.49
CA ALA A 88 -8.94 -5.58 10.14
C ALA A 88 -8.68 -6.53 11.32
N MET A 89 -7.52 -6.39 11.97
CA MET A 89 -7.18 -7.18 13.17
C MET A 89 -8.20 -6.98 14.30
N LYS A 90 -8.69 -5.75 14.51
CA LYS A 90 -9.75 -5.48 15.50
C LYS A 90 -11.09 -6.10 15.13
N ALA A 91 -11.38 -6.24 13.84
CA ALA A 91 -12.60 -6.86 13.33
C ALA A 91 -12.48 -8.39 13.14
N ASN A 92 -11.30 -8.97 13.38
CA ASN A 92 -10.99 -10.36 13.06
C ASN A 92 -11.27 -10.70 11.58
N GLU A 93 -10.90 -9.79 10.68
CA GLU A 93 -11.03 -9.92 9.24
C GLU A 93 -9.65 -9.87 8.58
N ASP A 94 -9.56 -10.41 7.37
CA ASP A 94 -8.36 -10.33 6.55
C ASP A 94 -8.15 -8.87 6.03
N PRO A 95 -6.99 -8.23 6.29
CA PRO A 95 -6.67 -6.88 5.81
C PRO A 95 -6.87 -6.67 4.30
N ASP A 96 -6.64 -7.69 3.48
CA ASP A 96 -6.71 -7.56 2.02
C ASP A 96 -8.15 -7.55 1.50
N ARG A 97 -9.13 -7.84 2.38
CA ARG A 97 -10.56 -7.62 2.09
C ARG A 97 -10.97 -6.16 2.22
N LEU A 98 -10.14 -5.30 2.81
CA LEU A 98 -10.44 -3.88 2.97
C LEU A 98 -10.10 -3.08 1.72
N SER A 99 -11.04 -2.25 1.25
CA SER A 99 -10.80 -1.38 0.11
C SER A 99 -9.89 -0.20 0.48
N PHE A 100 -8.72 -0.12 -0.16
CA PHE A 100 -7.78 0.99 0.01
C PHE A 100 -8.38 2.36 -0.37
N VAL A 101 -9.12 2.42 -1.48
CA VAL A 101 -9.81 3.65 -1.93
C VAL A 101 -10.80 4.13 -0.86
N HIS A 102 -11.55 3.20 -0.27
CA HIS A 102 -12.47 3.52 0.82
C HIS A 102 -11.71 4.05 2.04
N ALA A 103 -10.61 3.39 2.44
CA ALA A 103 -9.78 3.80 3.56
C ALA A 103 -9.22 5.23 3.39
N VAL A 104 -8.65 5.55 2.22
CA VAL A 104 -8.18 6.91 1.89
C VAL A 104 -9.32 7.93 2.02
N ARG A 105 -10.52 7.59 1.55
CA ARG A 105 -11.70 8.48 1.64
C ARG A 105 -12.11 8.73 3.09
N VAL A 106 -12.10 7.69 3.93
CA VAL A 106 -12.41 7.79 5.36
C VAL A 106 -11.34 8.63 6.08
N ILE A 107 -10.06 8.34 5.86
CA ILE A 107 -8.94 9.08 6.46
C ILE A 107 -9.00 10.56 6.09
N ARG A 108 -9.17 10.90 4.81
CA ARG A 108 -9.28 12.31 4.36
C ARG A 108 -10.42 13.06 5.05
N ARG A 109 -11.59 12.43 5.22
CA ARG A 109 -12.72 13.03 5.93
C ARG A 109 -12.41 13.28 7.41
N LYS A 110 -11.72 12.35 8.06
CA LYS A 110 -11.38 12.45 9.49
C LYS A 110 -10.23 13.42 9.73
N VAL A 111 -9.16 13.38 8.95
CA VAL A 111 -8.02 14.31 9.06
C VAL A 111 -8.45 15.76 8.83
N ALA A 112 -9.32 16.03 7.85
CA ALA A 112 -9.85 17.39 7.65
C ALA A 112 -10.61 17.92 8.88
N THR A 113 -11.20 17.03 9.68
CA THR A 113 -11.88 17.38 10.92
C THR A 113 -10.88 17.71 12.04
N PHE A 114 -9.73 17.04 12.08
CA PHE A 114 -8.67 17.28 13.08
C PHE A 114 -7.71 18.41 12.70
N ALA A 115 -7.53 18.71 11.41
CA ALA A 115 -6.64 19.75 10.92
C ALA A 115 -7.21 21.17 11.05
N ALA A 116 -8.40 21.33 11.62
CA ALA A 116 -8.93 22.61 12.07
C ALA A 116 -8.18 23.12 13.32
N PHE A 117 -6.86 23.26 13.22
CA PHE A 117 -6.11 24.06 14.17
C PHE A 117 -6.42 25.52 13.88
N SER A 118 -7.07 26.20 14.83
CA SER A 118 -7.15 27.65 14.79
C SER A 118 -5.72 28.21 14.77
N PRO A 119 -5.35 29.08 13.81
CA PRO A 119 -4.04 29.75 13.83
C PRO A 119 -3.88 30.67 15.04
N TYR A 120 -4.96 30.95 15.76
CA TYR A 120 -4.94 31.59 17.06
C TYR A 120 -4.93 30.50 18.13
N GLY A 121 -3.76 30.27 18.72
CA GLY A 121 -3.65 29.54 19.99
C GLY A 121 -4.50 30.22 21.05
N GLU A 122 -4.96 29.44 22.05
CA GLU A 122 -5.79 29.91 23.17
C GLU A 122 -5.33 31.29 23.66
N GLY A 123 -6.08 32.31 23.26
CA GLY A 123 -5.89 33.65 23.78
C GLY A 123 -6.23 33.60 25.25
N ASN A 124 -5.24 33.92 26.10
CA ASN A 124 -5.46 34.21 27.51
C ASN A 124 -6.63 35.19 27.63
N ALA A 125 -7.80 34.67 28.00
CA ALA A 125 -8.88 35.47 28.54
C ALA A 125 -8.59 35.66 30.03
N GLN A 126 -7.91 36.75 30.34
CA GLN A 126 -7.97 37.42 31.64
C GLN A 126 -8.65 38.77 31.45
#